data_AF-A0A1H9N707-F1
#
_entry.id   AF-A0A1H9N707-F1
#
_cell.length_a   1.000
_cell.length_b   1.000
_cell.length_c   1.000
_cell.angle_alpha   90.00
_cell.angle_beta   90.00
_cell.angle_gamma   90.00
#
_symmetry.space_group_name_H-M   'P 1'
#
loop_
_entity.id
_entity.type
_entity.pdbx_description
1 polymer ?
#
loop_
_entity_poly.entity_id
_entity_poly.type
_entity_poly.pdbx_seq_one_letter_code
_entity_poly.pdbx_strand_id
1 'polypeptide(L)'
;MTDKLSIAHKVFAHIAPALADRTDQVLFGDVRERPGLSPRDRSLITAANLVAMSRASELPVHLKAALENGVSREELIEVIAHSAFSRRPAPEAADDASHMMNEQASGLHGEH
;
A
#
# COMPACT_ATOMS: atom_id res chain seq x y z
N MET A 1 13.47 20.50 -22.56
CA MET A 1 12.79 19.30 -22.02
C MET A 1 12.63 19.55 -20.55
N THR A 2 11.41 19.80 -20.06
CA THR A 2 11.17 19.97 -18.63
C THR A 2 11.32 18.60 -17.98
N ASP A 3 12.45 18.39 -17.30
CA ASP A 3 12.67 17.21 -16.50
C ASP A 3 11.61 17.20 -15.40
N LYS A 4 10.62 16.32 -15.56
CA LYS A 4 9.47 16.27 -14.65
C LYS A 4 9.97 15.62 -13.36
N LEU A 5 10.22 16.44 -12.34
CA LEU A 5 10.61 15.97 -11.01
C LEU A 5 9.69 14.82 -10.57
N SER A 6 10.30 13.74 -10.07
CA SER A 6 9.60 12.59 -9.51
C SER A 6 8.74 13.01 -8.31
N ILE A 7 7.83 12.14 -7.88
CA ILE A 7 7.03 12.38 -6.67
C ILE A 7 7.95 12.54 -5.46
N ALA A 8 9.00 11.72 -5.33
CA ALA A 8 9.95 11.81 -4.23
C ALA A 8 10.68 13.16 -4.22
N HIS A 9 11.09 13.66 -5.39
CA HIS A 9 11.71 14.97 -5.52
C HIS A 9 10.78 16.12 -5.15
N LYS A 10 9.50 16.06 -5.54
CA LYS A 10 8.52 17.09 -5.16
C LYS A 10 8.28 17.14 -3.65
N VAL A 11 8.28 15.98 -2.99
CA VAL A 11 7.98 15.87 -1.56
C VAL A 11 9.20 16.18 -0.70
N PHE A 12 10.36 15.60 -1.02
CA PHE A 12 11.52 15.63 -0.12
C PHE A 12 12.63 16.59 -0.55
N ALA A 13 12.74 17.00 -1.81
CA ALA A 13 13.96 17.68 -2.28
C ALA A 13 14.26 19.02 -1.59
N HIS A 14 13.23 19.74 -1.16
CA HIS A 14 13.37 21.02 -0.48
C HIS A 14 13.78 20.91 1.01
N ILE A 15 13.71 19.72 1.61
CA ILE A 15 14.05 19.45 3.01
C ILE A 15 15.26 18.51 3.11
N ALA A 16 15.23 17.42 2.36
CA ALA A 16 16.20 16.33 2.38
C ALA A 16 16.38 15.76 0.96
N PRO A 17 17.17 16.42 0.08
CA PRO A 17 17.37 15.99 -1.30
C PRO A 17 17.96 14.58 -1.43
N ALA A 18 18.89 14.21 -0.54
CA ALA A 18 19.42 12.84 -0.50
C ALA A 18 18.35 11.77 -0.24
N LEU A 19 17.24 12.12 0.45
CA LEU A 19 16.12 11.22 0.69
C LEU A 19 15.24 11.07 -0.56
N ALA A 20 15.05 12.16 -1.33
CA ALA A 20 14.39 12.09 -2.63
C ALA A 20 15.14 11.15 -3.58
N ASP A 21 16.45 11.35 -3.73
CA ASP A 21 17.32 10.53 -4.57
C ASP A 21 17.27 9.05 -4.15
N ARG A 22 17.38 8.78 -2.85
CA ARG A 22 17.40 7.41 -2.34
C ARG A 22 16.05 6.70 -2.54
N THR A 23 14.95 7.42 -2.39
CA THR A 23 13.61 6.88 -2.61
C THR A 23 13.43 6.49 -4.07
N ASP A 24 13.81 7.35 -5.01
CA ASP A 24 13.71 7.04 -6.44
C ASP A 24 14.60 5.84 -6.81
N GLN A 25 15.85 5.83 -6.35
CA GLN A 25 16.80 4.75 -6.68
C GLN A 25 16.43 3.40 -6.07
N VAL A 26 16.06 3.36 -4.78
CA VAL A 26 15.89 2.09 -4.07
C VAL A 26 14.46 1.56 -4.21
N LEU A 27 13.45 2.41 -4.01
CA LEU A 27 12.08 1.95 -3.98
C LEU A 27 11.56 1.71 -5.41
N PHE A 28 11.73 2.70 -6.29
CA PHE A 28 11.19 2.67 -7.64
C PHE A 28 12.17 2.13 -8.69
N GLY A 29 13.49 2.31 -8.49
CA GLY A 29 14.53 1.86 -9.44
C GLY A 29 15.10 0.46 -9.20
N ASP A 30 14.87 -0.16 -8.03
CA ASP A 30 15.39 -1.48 -7.68
C ASP A 30 14.29 -2.38 -7.10
N VAL A 31 13.92 -2.18 -5.83
CA VAL A 31 13.16 -3.17 -5.07
C VAL A 31 11.83 -3.54 -5.73
N ARG A 32 11.11 -2.57 -6.33
CA ARG A 32 9.84 -2.83 -7.03
C ARG A 32 9.99 -3.58 -8.36
N GLU A 33 11.12 -3.42 -9.03
CA GLU A 33 11.39 -3.98 -10.37
C GLU A 33 12.09 -5.35 -10.32
N ARG A 34 12.47 -5.83 -9.12
CA ARG A 34 13.16 -7.13 -8.99
C ARG A 34 12.28 -8.28 -9.52
N PRO A 35 12.78 -9.11 -10.45
CA PRO A 35 11.97 -10.09 -11.18
C PRO A 35 11.53 -11.30 -10.36
N GLY A 36 12.09 -11.50 -9.17
CA GLY A 36 11.76 -12.64 -8.30
C GLY A 36 10.37 -12.59 -7.68
N LEU A 37 9.64 -11.48 -7.84
CA LEU A 37 8.26 -11.35 -7.37
C LEU A 37 7.46 -10.47 -8.32
N SER A 38 6.28 -10.93 -8.71
CA SER A 38 5.41 -10.19 -9.62
C SER A 38 4.91 -8.88 -8.99
N PRO A 39 4.56 -7.86 -9.80
CA PRO A 39 3.92 -6.64 -9.29
C PRO A 39 2.63 -6.93 -8.50
N ARG A 40 1.88 -7.96 -8.92
CA ARG A 40 0.69 -8.46 -8.24
C ARG A 40 1.00 -8.90 -6.81
N ASP A 41 1.92 -9.86 -6.65
CA ASP A 41 2.23 -10.44 -5.35
C ASP A 41 2.92 -9.43 -4.44
N ARG A 42 3.70 -8.51 -5.02
CA ARG A 42 4.31 -7.39 -4.30
C ARG A 42 3.25 -6.44 -3.74
N SER A 43 2.21 -6.12 -4.52
CA SER A 43 1.09 -5.32 -4.03
C SER A 43 0.31 -6.05 -2.94
N LEU A 44 0.09 -7.36 -3.09
CA LEU A 44 -0.60 -8.19 -2.09
C LEU A 44 0.14 -8.18 -0.74
N ILE A 45 1.46 -8.41 -0.75
CA ILE A 45 2.29 -8.39 0.47
C ILE A 45 2.35 -6.97 1.08
N THR A 46 2.37 -5.94 0.23
CA THR A 46 2.34 -4.56 0.73
C THR A 46 1.04 -4.27 1.47
N ALA A 47 -0.11 -4.67 0.91
CA ALA A 47 -1.41 -4.53 1.57
C ALA A 47 -1.45 -5.28 2.92
N ALA A 48 -1.00 -6.54 2.94
CA ALA A 48 -0.90 -7.34 4.16
C ALA A 48 -0.06 -6.65 5.26
N ASN A 49 1.11 -6.11 4.88
CA ASN A 49 2.00 -5.41 5.81
C ASN A 49 1.37 -4.13 6.37
N LEU A 50 0.69 -3.34 5.53
CA LEU A 50 0.02 -2.13 5.99
C LEU A 50 -1.10 -2.44 6.98
N VAL A 51 -1.83 -3.54 6.76
CA VAL A 51 -2.83 -4.03 7.72
C VAL A 51 -2.17 -4.44 9.02
N ALA A 52 -1.16 -5.30 8.96
CA ALA A 52 -0.45 -5.78 10.13
C ALA A 52 0.17 -4.64 10.96
N MET A 53 0.68 -3.60 10.30
CA MET A 53 1.29 -2.42 10.93
C MET A 53 0.28 -1.34 11.34
N SER A 54 -1.03 -1.56 11.13
CA SER A 54 -2.09 -0.57 11.39
C SER A 54 -1.87 0.78 10.71
N ARG A 55 -1.35 0.77 9.47
CA ARG A 55 -1.12 1.96 8.64
C ARG A 55 -2.33 2.23 7.72
N ALA A 56 -3.49 2.42 8.33
CA ALA A 56 -4.76 2.55 7.61
C ALA A 56 -4.80 3.72 6.62
N SER A 57 -4.13 4.84 6.93
CA SER A 57 -4.04 6.03 6.06
C SER A 57 -3.36 5.77 4.71
N GLU A 58 -2.52 4.73 4.61
CA GLU A 58 -1.79 4.38 3.39
C GLU A 58 -2.49 3.30 2.58
N LEU A 59 -3.44 2.58 3.18
CA LEU A 59 -4.14 1.50 2.49
C LEU A 59 -4.84 1.92 1.20
N PRO A 60 -5.55 3.06 1.09
CA PRO A 60 -6.32 3.38 -0.10
C PRO A 60 -5.47 3.37 -1.39
N VAL A 61 -4.30 4.02 -1.36
CA VAL A 61 -3.41 4.10 -2.52
C VAL A 61 -2.79 2.74 -2.87
N HIS A 62 -2.51 1.91 -1.85
CA HIS A 62 -1.91 0.59 -2.05
C HIS A 62 -2.93 -0.47 -2.48
N LEU A 63 -4.17 -0.40 -2.01
CA LEU A 63 -5.26 -1.27 -2.47
C LEU A 63 -5.63 -0.97 -3.93
N LYS A 64 -5.69 0.31 -4.32
CA LYS A 64 -5.85 0.71 -5.72
C LYS A 64 -4.74 0.12 -6.60
N ALA A 65 -3.49 0.30 -6.20
CA ALA A 65 -2.34 -0.26 -6.92
C ALA A 65 -2.34 -1.81 -6.96
N ALA A 66 -2.94 -2.47 -5.96
CA ALA A 66 -3.09 -3.92 -5.96
C ALA A 66 -4.12 -4.39 -7.02
N LEU A 67 -5.25 -3.70 -7.11
CA LEU A 67 -6.26 -3.95 -8.15
C LEU A 67 -5.68 -3.73 -9.56
N GLU A 68 -4.96 -2.62 -9.76
CA GLU A 68 -4.30 -2.32 -11.04
C GLU A 68 -3.24 -3.38 -11.42
N ASN A 69 -2.60 -3.99 -10.43
CA ASN A 69 -1.63 -5.08 -10.63
C ASN A 69 -2.27 -6.48 -10.70
N GLY A 70 -3.60 -6.59 -10.69
CA GLY A 70 -4.31 -7.85 -10.91
C GLY A 70 -4.61 -8.68 -9.65
N VAL A 71 -4.58 -8.07 -8.47
CA VAL A 71 -5.17 -8.67 -7.26
C VAL A 71 -6.68 -8.46 -7.30
N SER A 72 -7.47 -9.49 -7.00
CA SER A 72 -8.93 -9.35 -6.97
C SER A 72 -9.42 -8.66 -5.70
N ARG A 73 -10.64 -8.11 -5.73
CA ARG A 73 -11.27 -7.51 -4.55
C ARG A 73 -11.44 -8.54 -3.43
N GLU A 74 -11.83 -9.76 -3.79
CA GLU A 74 -12.03 -10.89 -2.87
C GLU A 74 -10.71 -11.26 -2.18
N GLU A 75 -9.61 -11.31 -2.94
CA GLU A 75 -8.27 -11.56 -2.38
C GLU A 75 -7.84 -10.47 -1.40
N LEU A 76 -8.15 -9.20 -1.69
CA LEU A 76 -7.85 -8.10 -0.77
C LEU A 76 -8.68 -8.17 0.51
N ILE A 77 -9.95 -8.56 0.42
CA ILE A 77 -10.81 -8.77 1.59
C ILE A 77 -10.23 -9.86 2.49
N GLU A 78 -9.84 -11.00 1.90
CA GLU A 78 -9.23 -12.12 2.65
C GLU A 78 -7.88 -11.73 3.26
N VAL A 79 -7.05 -10.96 2.55
CA VAL A 79 -5.78 -10.47 3.10
C VAL A 79 -5.99 -9.54 4.29
N ILE A 80 -6.96 -8.62 4.23
CA ILE A 80 -7.27 -7.72 5.34
C ILE A 80 -7.76 -8.54 6.54
N ALA A 81 -8.71 -9.46 6.31
CA ALA A 81 -9.22 -10.33 7.36
C ALA A 81 -8.10 -11.14 8.02
N HIS A 82 -7.30 -11.86 7.23
CA HIS A 82 -6.21 -12.69 7.72
C HIS A 82 -5.11 -11.89 8.45
N SER A 83 -4.71 -10.75 7.88
CA SER A 83 -3.60 -9.95 8.41
C SER A 83 -3.99 -9.22 9.71
N ALA A 84 -5.26 -8.85 9.89
CA ALA A 84 -5.73 -8.21 11.12
C ALA A 84 -5.52 -9.10 12.36
N PHE A 85 -5.70 -10.42 12.22
CA PHE A 85 -5.49 -11.40 13.30
C PHE A 85 -4.02 -11.79 13.50
N SER A 86 -3.12 -11.40 12.61
CA SER A 86 -1.70 -11.79 12.70
C SER A 86 -0.92 -11.03 13.78
N ARG A 87 -1.41 -9.88 14.24
CA ARG A 87 -0.74 -9.05 15.26
C ARG A 87 -1.43 -9.04 16.63
N ARG A 88 -2.76 -9.19 16.68
CA ARG A 88 -3.56 -8.98 17.90
C ARG A 88 -4.40 -10.21 18.27
N PRO A 89 -4.78 -10.38 19.55
CA PRO A 89 -5.82 -11.33 19.93
C PRO A 89 -7.15 -11.04 19.22
N ALA A 90 -7.98 -12.07 19.07
CA ALA A 90 -9.17 -12.03 18.23
C ALA A 90 -10.16 -10.86 18.51
N PRO A 91 -10.40 -10.42 19.77
CA PRO A 91 -11.32 -9.31 20.03
C PRO A 91 -10.81 -7.98 19.47
N GLU A 92 -9.57 -7.61 19.74
CA GLU A 92 -9.01 -6.32 19.30
C GLU A 92 -8.71 -6.30 17.80
N ALA A 93 -8.41 -7.46 17.20
CA ALA A 93 -8.24 -7.58 15.76
C ALA A 93 -9.54 -7.31 14.98
N ALA A 94 -10.69 -7.72 15.53
CA ALA A 94 -11.98 -7.59 14.86
C ALA A 94 -12.44 -6.13 14.74
N ASP A 95 -12.22 -5.32 15.78
CA ASP A 95 -12.58 -3.89 15.78
C ASP A 95 -11.74 -3.11 14.75
N ASP A 96 -10.42 -3.33 14.74
CA ASP A 96 -9.50 -2.73 13.76
C ASP A 96 -9.89 -3.12 12.32
N ALA A 97 -10.13 -4.41 12.07
CA ALA A 97 -10.51 -4.91 10.76
C ALA A 97 -11.81 -4.28 10.27
N SER A 98 -12.81 -4.19 11.16
CA SER A 98 -14.11 -3.59 10.85
C SER A 98 -13.98 -2.11 10.50
N HIS A 99 -13.18 -1.36 11.26
CA HIS A 99 -12.90 0.05 10.97
C HIS A 99 -12.22 0.22 9.61
N MET A 100 -11.17 -0.57 9.36
CA MET A 100 -10.42 -0.51 8.10
C MET A 100 -11.30 -0.91 6.91
N MET A 101 -12.08 -1.99 7.02
CA MET A 101 -13.00 -2.41 5.96
C MET A 101 -14.05 -1.33 5.67
N ASN A 102 -14.61 -0.68 6.69
CA ASN A 102 -15.59 0.40 6.49
C ASN A 102 -14.98 1.64 5.82
N GLU A 103 -13.80 2.08 6.26
CA GLU A 103 -13.08 3.20 5.64
C GLU A 103 -12.74 2.91 4.16
N GLN A 104 -12.26 1.70 3.87
CA GLN A 104 -11.94 1.30 2.51
C GLN A 104 -13.20 1.08 1.66
N ALA A 105 -14.29 0.58 2.23
CA ALA A 105 -15.57 0.47 1.53
C ALA A 105 -16.06 1.86 1.09
N SER A 106 -15.99 2.89 1.95
CA SER A 106 -16.35 4.25 1.55
C SER A 106 -15.46 4.81 0.43
N GLY A 107 -14.16 4.49 0.44
CA GLY A 107 -13.22 4.89 -0.63
C GLY A 107 -13.38 4.10 -1.95
N LEU A 108 -13.93 2.88 -1.90
CA LEU A 108 -14.16 2.02 -3.06
C LEU A 108 -15.54 2.21 -3.72
N HIS A 109 -16.45 2.96 -3.08
CA HIS A 109 -17.78 3.34 -3.61
C HIS A 109 -17.81 4.77 -4.17
N GLY A 110 -16.75 5.56 -4.04
CA GLY A 110 -16.63 6.85 -4.70
C GLY A 110 -16.00 6.71 -6.07
N GLU A 111 -16.82 6.71 -7.11
CA GLU A 111 -16.76 7.60 -8.31
C GLU A 111 -17.93 7.23 -9.23
N HIS A 112 -18.90 8.14 -9.32
CA HIS A 112 -19.59 8.46 -10.56
C HIS A 112 -19.05 9.80 -11.05
#